data_AF-A0A1H6DER6-F1
#
_entry.id   AF-A0A1H6DER6-F1
#
_cell.length_a   1.000
_cell.length_b   1.000
_cell.length_c   1.000
_cell.angle_alpha   90.00
_cell.angle_beta   90.00
_cell.angle_gamma   90.00
#
_symmetry.space_group_name_H-M   'P 1'
#
loop_
_entity.id
_entity.type
_entity.pdbx_description
1 polymer ?
#
loop_
_entity_poly.entity_id
_entity_poly.type
_entity_poly.pdbx_seq_one_letter_code
_entity_poly.pdbx_strand_id
1 'polypeptide(L)'
;MLTRIVRAAHDQAAAAGDDWVGPPHVVLALLNDDSLAARVLAEAGLDHARALECLPRHARRGHRAGGFANPSFHKLFGIATGLALASGAREPAPEHWLLALAYDAEMDREPTPLHLFEVDPAVVVAALRRHGVQTPPIGVPEHVPWRGHHQIVVPAAALQAVLDRLNAEHPAGSEWRWGWNWVDDDLGRAMITAEEGIDLASCAGAPASDGRPSAHGSSPGSPGGDRAAGFPPTGDR
;
A
#
# COMPACT_ATOMS: atom_id res chain seq x y z
N MET A 1 -19.20 -11.07 -10.50
CA MET A 1 -18.61 -10.45 -11.71
C MET A 1 -17.64 -9.38 -11.19
N LEU A 2 -16.43 -9.24 -11.75
CA LEU A 2 -15.52 -8.16 -11.30
C LEU A 2 -16.15 -6.82 -11.70
N THR A 3 -16.20 -5.86 -10.77
CA THR A 3 -16.79 -4.55 -11.04
C THR A 3 -15.98 -3.81 -12.11
N ARG A 4 -16.61 -2.85 -12.80
CA ARG A 4 -15.96 -2.06 -13.86
C ARG A 4 -14.67 -1.40 -13.39
N ILE A 5 -14.68 -0.84 -12.18
CA ILE A 5 -13.51 -0.17 -11.57
C ILE A 5 -12.39 -1.18 -11.28
N VAL A 6 -12.71 -2.39 -10.79
CA VAL A 6 -11.69 -3.43 -10.55
C VAL A 6 -10.99 -3.81 -11.84
N ARG A 7 -11.75 -4.08 -12.91
CA ARG A 7 -11.16 -4.39 -14.22
C ARG A 7 -10.29 -3.23 -14.72
N ALA A 8 -10.81 -2.01 -14.67
CA ALA A 8 -10.07 -0.83 -15.08
C ALA A 8 -8.77 -0.65 -14.27
N ALA A 9 -8.76 -0.93 -12.96
CA ALA A 9 -7.54 -0.86 -12.15
C ALA A 9 -6.49 -1.90 -12.57
N HIS A 10 -6.91 -3.12 -12.95
CA HIS A 10 -6.00 -4.10 -13.56
C HIS A 10 -5.44 -3.61 -14.90
N ASP A 11 -6.27 -3.01 -15.75
CA ASP A 11 -5.83 -2.44 -17.02
C ASP A 11 -4.80 -1.32 -16.81
N GLN A 12 -4.98 -0.48 -15.78
CA GLN A 12 -4.04 0.58 -15.40
C GLN A 12 -2.69 0.02 -14.91
N ALA A 13 -2.71 -1.01 -14.05
CA ALA A 13 -1.48 -1.66 -13.60
C ALA A 13 -0.72 -2.31 -14.77
N ALA A 14 -1.44 -2.96 -15.68
CA ALA A 14 -0.85 -3.53 -16.89
C ALA A 14 -0.23 -2.45 -17.79
N ALA A 15 -0.91 -1.32 -17.97
CA ALA A 15 -0.39 -0.19 -18.76
C ALA A 15 0.84 0.47 -18.12
N ALA A 16 0.88 0.54 -16.78
CA ALA A 16 2.03 1.03 -16.03
C ALA A 16 3.22 0.04 -16.02
N GLY A 17 2.99 -1.22 -16.37
CA GLY A 17 4.00 -2.28 -16.31
C GLY A 17 4.25 -2.81 -14.89
N ASP A 18 3.31 -2.57 -13.98
CA ASP A 18 3.40 -3.01 -12.58
C ASP A 18 2.96 -4.48 -12.46
N ASP A 19 3.64 -5.23 -11.60
CA ASP A 19 3.37 -6.65 -11.35
C ASP A 19 2.22 -6.88 -10.34
N TRP A 20 1.66 -5.81 -9.76
CA TRP A 20 0.56 -5.86 -8.79
C TRP A 20 -0.44 -4.71 -8.97
N VAL A 21 -1.69 -4.95 -8.57
CA VAL A 21 -2.73 -3.91 -8.50
C VAL A 21 -2.83 -3.37 -7.08
N GLY A 22 -2.99 -2.06 -6.95
CA GLY A 22 -2.97 -1.33 -5.67
C GLY A 22 -3.82 -0.07 -5.74
N PRO A 23 -3.95 0.68 -4.63
CA PRO A 23 -4.73 1.92 -4.57
C PRO A 23 -4.42 2.96 -5.67
N PRO A 24 -3.15 3.20 -6.07
CA PRO A 24 -2.85 4.17 -7.14
C PRO A 24 -3.51 3.81 -8.48
N HIS A 25 -3.61 2.52 -8.79
CA HIS A 25 -4.28 2.03 -10.01
C HIS A 25 -5.80 2.24 -9.97
N VAL A 26 -6.40 2.21 -8.78
CA VAL A 26 -7.82 2.55 -8.60
C VAL A 26 -8.05 4.04 -8.86
N VAL A 27 -7.15 4.92 -8.41
CA VAL A 27 -7.24 6.36 -8.70
C VAL A 27 -7.19 6.62 -10.21
N LEU A 28 -6.24 6.01 -10.92
CA LEU A 28 -6.17 6.10 -12.39
C LEU A 28 -7.45 5.56 -13.06
N ALA A 29 -7.97 4.44 -12.57
CA ALA A 29 -9.21 3.85 -13.09
C ALA A 29 -10.42 4.77 -12.88
N LEU A 30 -10.52 5.45 -11.74
CA LEU A 30 -11.57 6.43 -11.47
C LEU A 30 -11.45 7.66 -12.37
N LEU A 31 -10.23 8.19 -12.57
CA LEU A 31 -9.98 9.35 -13.44
C LEU A 31 -10.30 9.07 -14.92
N ASN A 32 -10.18 7.82 -15.36
CA ASN A 32 -10.52 7.40 -16.72
C ASN A 32 -12.01 7.03 -16.89
N ASP A 33 -12.81 7.12 -15.82
CA ASP A 33 -14.24 6.83 -15.86
C ASP A 33 -15.07 8.12 -16.02
N ASP A 34 -16.18 8.07 -16.75
CA ASP A 34 -17.12 9.20 -16.83
C ASP A 34 -18.07 9.17 -15.63
N SER A 35 -17.55 9.54 -14.45
CA SER A 35 -18.26 9.45 -13.16
C SER A 35 -18.22 10.75 -12.37
N LEU A 36 -19.05 10.84 -11.32
CA LEU A 36 -18.93 11.90 -10.33
C LEU A 36 -17.58 11.83 -9.59
N ALA A 37 -17.07 10.62 -9.32
CA ALA A 37 -15.77 10.45 -8.68
C ALA A 37 -14.63 11.10 -9.50
N ALA A 38 -14.62 10.90 -10.82
CA ALA A 38 -13.66 11.54 -11.72
C ALA A 38 -13.77 13.08 -11.67
N ARG A 39 -15.00 13.60 -11.70
CA ARG A 39 -15.26 15.05 -11.60
C ARG A 39 -14.78 15.63 -10.27
N VAL A 40 -15.03 14.95 -9.15
CA VAL A 40 -14.57 15.38 -7.83
C VAL A 40 -13.05 15.39 -7.73
N LEU A 41 -12.36 14.38 -8.27
CA LEU A 41 -10.90 14.36 -8.32
C LEU A 41 -10.36 15.53 -9.16
N ALA A 42 -10.98 15.81 -10.31
CA ALA A 42 -10.61 16.96 -11.15
C ALA A 42 -10.86 18.31 -10.44
N GLU A 43 -11.97 18.46 -9.71
CA GLU A 43 -12.25 19.63 -8.86
C GLU A 43 -11.19 19.82 -7.76
N ALA A 44 -10.61 18.72 -7.27
CA ALA A 44 -9.51 18.73 -6.32
C ALA A 44 -8.14 18.95 -6.97
N GLY A 45 -8.08 19.23 -8.27
CA GLY A 45 -6.85 19.51 -9.01
C GLY A 45 -6.10 18.26 -9.50
N LEU A 46 -6.70 17.08 -9.39
CA LEU A 46 -6.11 15.83 -9.87
C LEU A 46 -6.76 15.40 -11.18
N ASP A 47 -6.03 15.52 -12.28
CA ASP A 47 -6.36 14.89 -13.55
C ASP A 47 -5.47 13.66 -13.81
N HIS A 48 -5.74 12.95 -14.91
CA HIS A 48 -4.99 11.74 -15.26
C HIS A 48 -3.51 12.02 -15.53
N ALA A 49 -3.16 13.18 -16.10
CA ALA A 49 -1.76 13.51 -16.39
C ALA A 49 -0.99 13.75 -15.09
N ARG A 50 -1.55 14.56 -14.19
CA ARG A 50 -0.99 14.84 -12.86
C ARG A 50 -0.87 13.57 -12.04
N ALA A 51 -1.89 12.70 -12.08
CA ALA A 51 -1.85 11.43 -11.36
C ALA A 51 -0.67 10.54 -11.79
N LEU A 52 -0.38 10.48 -13.10
CA LEU A 52 0.78 9.73 -13.61
C LEU A 52 2.12 10.33 -13.15
N GLU A 53 2.22 11.65 -13.00
CA GLU A 53 3.43 12.31 -12.49
C GLU A 53 3.72 11.97 -11.02
N CYS A 54 2.68 11.78 -10.22
CA CYS A 54 2.78 11.42 -8.81
C CYS A 54 3.20 9.96 -8.60
N LEU A 55 3.07 9.09 -9.60
CA LEU A 55 3.45 7.69 -9.45
C LEU A 55 4.97 7.54 -9.40
N PRO A 56 5.50 6.72 -8.47
CA PRO A 56 6.92 6.42 -8.44
C PRO A 56 7.32 5.75 -9.76
N ARG A 57 8.35 6.29 -10.41
CA ARG A 57 8.90 5.68 -11.62
C ARG A 57 9.60 4.37 -11.28
N HIS A 58 8.93 3.24 -11.46
CA HIS A 58 9.57 1.94 -11.32
C HIS A 58 10.57 1.71 -12.46
N ALA A 59 11.83 1.41 -12.12
CA ALA A 59 12.89 1.15 -13.09
C ALA A 59 12.93 -0.32 -13.60
N ARG A 60 11.88 -1.11 -13.39
CA ARG A 60 11.87 -2.53 -13.77
C ARG A 60 10.60 -2.89 -14.55
N ARG A 61 10.79 -3.20 -15.83
CA ARG A 61 9.85 -4.01 -16.61
C ARG A 61 9.92 -5.45 -16.08
N GLY A 62 8.94 -5.83 -15.28
CA GLY A 62 8.72 -7.20 -14.81
C GLY A 62 7.89 -8.04 -15.79
N HIS A 63 8.04 -9.35 -15.74
CA HIS A 63 7.68 -10.29 -16.82
C HIS A 63 6.18 -10.68 -16.89
N ARG A 64 5.29 -10.04 -16.13
CA ARG A 64 3.82 -10.24 -16.19
C ARG A 64 3.05 -8.98 -15.74
N ALA A 65 3.01 -7.96 -16.61
CA ALA A 65 2.27 -6.73 -16.37
C ALA A 65 0.78 -6.99 -16.07
N GLY A 66 0.24 -6.38 -15.01
CA GLY A 66 -1.17 -6.48 -14.61
C GLY A 66 -1.50 -7.59 -13.60
N GLY A 67 -0.54 -7.99 -12.77
CA GLY A 67 -0.62 -9.13 -11.86
C GLY A 67 -1.64 -9.03 -10.71
N PHE A 68 -1.39 -9.76 -9.62
CA PHE A 68 -2.36 -9.97 -8.55
C PHE A 68 -2.66 -8.68 -7.76
N ALA A 69 -3.87 -8.58 -7.23
CA ALA A 69 -4.22 -7.52 -6.28
C ALA A 69 -3.39 -7.67 -4.99
N ASN A 70 -2.77 -6.58 -4.54
CA ASN A 70 -2.01 -6.56 -3.30
C ASN A 70 -2.95 -6.46 -2.07
N PRO A 71 -2.44 -6.67 -0.84
CA PRO A 71 -3.27 -6.57 0.37
C PRO A 71 -4.02 -5.25 0.52
N SER A 72 -3.37 -4.11 0.20
CA SER A 72 -3.99 -2.78 0.25
C SER A 72 -5.17 -2.64 -0.71
N PHE A 73 -5.10 -3.23 -1.91
CA PHE A 73 -6.22 -3.27 -2.84
C PHE A 73 -7.41 -4.04 -2.26
N HIS A 74 -7.18 -5.21 -1.66
CA HIS A 74 -8.24 -6.00 -1.06
C HIS A 74 -8.91 -5.29 0.13
N LYS A 75 -8.11 -4.61 0.96
CA LYS A 75 -8.63 -3.75 2.03
C LYS A 75 -9.51 -2.65 1.46
N LEU A 76 -9.01 -1.90 0.47
CA LEU A 76 -9.73 -0.81 -0.18
C LEU A 76 -11.05 -1.30 -0.80
N PHE A 77 -11.02 -2.47 -1.48
CA PHE A 77 -12.22 -3.09 -2.03
C PHE A 77 -13.24 -3.47 -0.96
N GLY A 78 -12.78 -3.96 0.19
CA GLY A 78 -13.62 -4.25 1.35
C GLY A 78 -14.31 -3.00 1.90
N ILE A 79 -13.57 -1.89 2.05
CA ILE A 79 -14.13 -0.59 2.49
C ILE A 79 -15.17 -0.10 1.49
N ALA A 80 -14.85 -0.08 0.19
CA ALA A 80 -15.78 0.35 -0.86
C ALA A 80 -17.06 -0.50 -0.88
N THR A 81 -16.93 -1.81 -0.65
CA THR A 81 -18.07 -2.73 -0.53
C THR A 81 -18.91 -2.45 0.70
N GLY A 82 -18.29 -2.24 1.87
CA GLY A 82 -19.01 -1.86 3.08
C GLY A 82 -19.81 -0.57 2.92
N LEU A 83 -19.20 0.45 2.30
CA LEU A 83 -19.86 1.73 2.01
C LEU A 83 -21.02 1.57 1.03
N ALA A 84 -20.87 0.76 -0.01
CA ALA A 84 -21.93 0.45 -0.97
C ALA A 84 -23.11 -0.26 -0.30
N LEU A 85 -22.84 -1.26 0.53
CA LEU A 85 -23.89 -1.97 1.26
C LEU A 85 -24.62 -1.04 2.24
N ALA A 86 -23.89 -0.15 2.92
CA ALA A 86 -24.45 0.85 3.82
C ALA A 86 -25.33 1.91 3.11
N SER A 87 -25.13 2.14 1.82
CA SER A 87 -25.97 3.00 0.98
C SER A 87 -27.09 2.24 0.25
N GLY A 88 -27.22 0.92 0.48
CA GLY A 88 -28.23 0.06 -0.15
C GLY A 88 -27.86 -0.46 -1.54
N ALA A 89 -26.62 -0.26 -1.99
CA ALA A 89 -26.10 -0.79 -3.25
C ALA A 89 -25.49 -2.19 -3.07
N ARG A 90 -25.68 -3.06 -4.06
CA ARG A 90 -25.09 -4.42 -4.06
C ARG A 90 -23.63 -4.44 -4.51
N GLU A 91 -23.21 -3.44 -5.28
CA GLU A 91 -21.86 -3.32 -5.81
C GLU A 91 -21.34 -1.90 -5.62
N PRO A 92 -20.02 -1.72 -5.39
CA PRO A 92 -19.42 -0.40 -5.28
C PRO A 92 -19.48 0.40 -6.58
N ALA A 93 -20.23 1.51 -6.55
CA ALA A 93 -20.12 2.60 -7.53
C ALA A 93 -18.80 3.38 -7.37
N PRO A 94 -18.36 4.17 -8.38
CA PRO A 94 -17.12 4.96 -8.32
C PRO A 94 -16.98 5.85 -7.07
N GLU A 95 -18.08 6.40 -6.58
CA GLU A 95 -18.11 7.25 -5.39
C GLU A 95 -17.74 6.48 -4.12
N HIS A 96 -18.12 5.21 -4.02
CA HIS A 96 -17.74 4.36 -2.88
C HIS A 96 -16.26 4.03 -2.89
N TRP A 97 -15.64 3.88 -4.07
CA TRP A 97 -14.20 3.73 -4.20
C TRP A 97 -13.45 5.00 -3.82
N LEU A 98 -13.95 6.17 -4.24
CA LEU A 98 -13.36 7.45 -3.87
C LEU A 98 -13.48 7.73 -2.36
N LEU A 99 -14.62 7.39 -1.76
CA LEU A 99 -14.77 7.41 -0.31
C LEU A 99 -13.81 6.41 0.36
N ALA A 100 -13.68 5.19 -0.17
CA ALA A 100 -12.72 4.23 0.37
C ALA A 100 -11.29 4.80 0.36
N LEU A 101 -10.85 5.44 -0.73
CA LEU A 101 -9.54 6.09 -0.82
C LEU A 101 -9.37 7.24 0.20
N ALA A 102 -10.45 7.96 0.51
CA ALA A 102 -10.43 9.06 1.48
C ALA A 102 -10.46 8.60 2.94
N TYR A 103 -10.97 7.41 3.21
CA TYR A 103 -11.09 6.84 4.57
C TYR A 103 -10.10 5.71 4.85
N ASP A 104 -9.36 5.24 3.84
CA ASP A 104 -8.30 4.24 3.97
C ASP A 104 -7.04 4.84 4.62
N ALA A 105 -7.17 5.32 5.85
CA ALA A 105 -6.06 5.49 6.75
C ALA A 105 -6.04 4.28 7.67
N GLU A 106 -4.94 3.55 7.71
CA GLU A 106 -4.75 2.47 8.68
C GLU A 106 -4.96 2.96 10.11
N MET A 107 -5.12 1.99 11.02
CA MET A 107 -5.09 2.17 12.47
C MET A 107 -3.87 2.99 12.97
N ASP A 108 -2.85 3.15 12.13
CA ASP A 108 -1.55 3.77 12.45
C ASP A 108 -1.35 5.21 11.94
N ARG A 109 -2.44 5.90 11.57
CA ARG A 109 -2.41 7.30 11.07
C ARG A 109 -1.58 7.45 9.78
N GLU A 110 -1.54 6.39 8.98
CA GLU A 110 -0.90 6.37 7.67
C GLU A 110 -1.54 7.38 6.72
N PRO A 111 -0.78 7.90 5.74
CA PRO A 111 -1.37 8.74 4.71
C PRO A 111 -2.36 7.90 3.90
N THR A 112 -3.58 8.41 3.73
CA THR A 112 -4.55 7.83 2.80
C THR A 112 -3.94 7.72 1.40
N PRO A 113 -4.36 6.78 0.54
CA PRO A 113 -3.90 6.73 -0.85
C PRO A 113 -3.96 8.06 -1.63
N LEU A 114 -4.88 8.97 -1.29
CA LEU A 114 -4.99 10.29 -1.90
C LEU A 114 -3.80 11.23 -1.61
N HIS A 115 -3.09 11.03 -0.51
CA HIS A 115 -1.91 11.84 -0.16
C HIS A 115 -0.76 11.65 -1.16
N LEU A 116 -0.61 10.46 -1.76
CA LEU A 116 0.36 10.23 -2.84
C LEU A 116 0.14 11.20 -4.01
N PHE A 117 -1.11 11.60 -4.23
CA PHE A 117 -1.54 12.50 -5.29
C PHE A 117 -1.68 13.94 -4.85
N GLU A 118 -1.22 14.28 -3.64
CA GLU A 118 -1.34 15.62 -3.04
C GLU A 118 -2.81 16.10 -2.92
N VAL A 119 -3.76 15.16 -2.85
CA VAL A 119 -5.18 15.45 -2.71
C VAL A 119 -5.60 15.31 -1.24
N ASP A 120 -6.17 16.37 -0.69
CA ASP A 120 -6.75 16.37 0.66
C ASP A 120 -8.05 15.54 0.70
N PRO A 121 -8.11 14.45 1.50
CA PRO A 121 -9.31 13.64 1.66
C PRO A 121 -10.53 14.44 2.14
N ALA A 122 -10.33 15.47 2.98
CA ALA A 122 -11.43 16.29 3.50
C ALA A 122 -12.11 17.08 2.39
N VAL A 123 -11.33 17.60 1.43
CA VAL A 123 -11.84 18.33 0.25
C VAL A 123 -12.66 17.39 -0.62
N VAL A 124 -12.17 16.18 -0.87
CA VAL A 124 -12.88 15.15 -1.66
C VAL A 124 -14.21 14.76 -1.02
N VAL A 125 -14.22 14.47 0.29
CA VAL A 125 -15.44 14.10 1.01
C VAL A 125 -16.44 15.25 1.06
N ALA A 126 -15.97 16.49 1.25
CA ALA A 126 -16.83 17.66 1.19
C ALA A 126 -17.45 17.85 -0.20
N ALA A 127 -16.68 17.66 -1.27
CA ALA A 127 -17.17 17.73 -2.64
C ALA A 127 -18.23 16.67 -2.93
N LEU A 128 -17.96 15.40 -2.61
CA LEU A 128 -18.95 14.31 -2.75
C LEU A 128 -20.26 14.63 -2.02
N ARG A 129 -20.17 15.15 -0.79
CA ARG A 129 -21.35 15.55 0.01
C ARG A 129 -22.14 16.67 -0.66
N ARG A 130 -21.48 17.68 -1.24
CA ARG A 130 -22.16 18.76 -2.00
C ARG A 130 -22.95 18.21 -3.20
N HIS A 131 -22.47 17.13 -3.80
CA HIS A 131 -23.16 16.43 -4.90
C HIS A 131 -24.20 15.40 -4.44
N GLY A 132 -24.52 15.35 -3.14
CA GLY A 132 -25.57 14.50 -2.59
C GLY A 132 -25.16 13.05 -2.34
N VAL A 133 -23.86 12.74 -2.41
CA VAL A 133 -23.35 11.40 -2.07
C VAL A 133 -23.44 11.20 -0.55
N GLN A 134 -23.98 10.05 -0.14
CA GLN A 134 -23.99 9.66 1.27
C GLN A 134 -22.55 9.41 1.75
N THR A 135 -22.13 10.13 2.78
CA THR A 135 -20.79 10.00 3.39
C THR A 135 -20.92 9.46 4.81
N PRO A 136 -19.92 8.71 5.33
CA PRO A 136 -19.88 8.36 6.75
C PRO A 136 -20.07 9.58 7.66
N PRO A 137 -20.77 9.46 8.80
CA PRO A 137 -20.98 10.56 9.75
C PRO A 137 -19.76 10.84 10.63
N ILE A 138 -18.61 10.22 10.34
CA ILE A 138 -17.32 10.41 11.01
C ILE A 138 -16.44 11.33 10.15
N GLY A 139 -15.52 12.06 10.79
CA GLY A 139 -14.52 12.85 10.06
C GLY A 139 -13.58 11.96 9.26
N VAL A 140 -12.97 12.51 8.20
CA VAL A 140 -11.86 11.82 7.53
C VAL A 140 -10.72 11.60 8.53
N PRO A 141 -9.98 10.49 8.44
CA PRO A 141 -8.84 10.26 9.32
C PRO A 141 -7.80 11.38 9.16
N GLU A 142 -7.27 11.85 10.28
CA GLU A 142 -6.15 12.80 10.28
C GLU A 142 -4.85 12.04 9.98
N HIS A 143 -4.12 12.49 8.95
CA HIS A 143 -2.78 12.01 8.70
C HIS A 143 -1.81 12.64 9.71
N VAL A 144 -1.09 11.79 10.44
CA VAL A 144 -0.01 12.23 11.33
C VAL A 144 1.29 11.65 10.78
N PRO A 145 2.18 12.47 10.20
CA PRO A 145 3.46 12.01 9.69
C PRO A 145 4.27 11.28 10.76
N TRP A 146 5.01 10.24 10.37
CA TRP A 146 5.94 9.56 11.27
C TRP A 146 6.98 10.55 11.81
N ARG A 147 7.16 10.57 13.13
CA ARG A 147 8.15 11.43 13.80
C ARG A 147 9.53 10.80 13.69
N GLY A 148 10.14 11.06 12.53
CA GLY A 148 11.41 10.50 12.12
C GLY A 148 11.37 8.96 12.00
N HIS A 149 12.53 8.37 11.73
CA HIS A 149 12.60 6.99 11.29
C HIS A 149 13.86 6.29 11.80
N HIS A 150 13.68 5.34 12.71
CA HIS A 150 14.74 4.45 13.18
C HIS A 150 14.40 3.01 12.88
N GLN A 151 15.42 2.23 12.52
CA GLN A 151 15.28 0.82 12.19
C GLN A 151 16.38 0.01 12.83
N ILE A 152 16.01 -1.19 13.27
CA ILE A 152 16.95 -2.25 13.63
C ILE A 152 16.56 -3.53 12.91
N VAL A 153 17.54 -4.40 12.67
CA VAL A 153 17.29 -5.76 12.17
C VAL A 153 17.69 -6.74 13.26
N VAL A 154 16.78 -7.65 13.61
CA VAL A 154 16.99 -8.67 14.63
C VAL A 154 16.83 -10.07 14.03
N PRO A 155 17.54 -11.08 14.56
CA PRO A 155 17.27 -12.47 14.23
C PRO A 155 15.84 -12.85 14.62
N ALA A 156 15.21 -13.76 13.86
CA ALA A 156 13.85 -14.25 14.14
C ALA A 156 13.68 -14.75 15.59
N ALA A 157 14.72 -15.41 16.13
CA ALA A 157 14.73 -15.92 17.51
C ALA A 157 14.67 -14.82 18.58
N ALA A 158 15.08 -13.58 18.27
CA ALA A 158 15.03 -12.45 19.18
C ALA A 158 13.77 -11.60 19.02
N LEU A 159 13.07 -11.72 17.88
CA LEU A 159 11.94 -10.85 17.51
C LEU A 159 10.87 -10.79 18.61
N GLN A 160 10.39 -11.94 19.09
CA GLN A 160 9.28 -11.95 20.06
C GLN A 160 9.60 -11.18 21.33
N ALA A 161 10.82 -11.31 21.86
CA ALA A 161 11.22 -10.58 23.07
C ALA A 161 11.22 -9.05 22.86
N VAL A 162 11.62 -8.60 21.67
CA VAL A 162 11.57 -7.16 21.32
C VAL A 162 10.13 -6.70 21.15
N LEU A 163 9.28 -7.49 20.48
CA LEU A 163 7.86 -7.18 20.32
C LEU A 163 7.11 -7.12 21.65
N ASP A 164 7.39 -8.04 22.57
CA ASP A 164 6.77 -8.06 23.91
C ASP A 164 7.12 -6.79 24.68
N ARG A 165 8.38 -6.36 24.61
CA ARG A 165 8.83 -5.12 25.26
C ARG A 165 8.22 -3.87 24.63
N LEU A 166 8.23 -3.80 23.30
CA LEU A 166 7.61 -2.69 22.57
C LEU A 166 6.10 -2.60 22.85
N ASN A 167 5.39 -3.73 22.92
CA ASN A 167 3.98 -3.74 23.30
C ASN A 167 3.74 -3.30 24.74
N ALA A 168 4.64 -3.63 25.67
CA ALA A 168 4.53 -3.23 27.07
C ALA A 168 4.80 -1.72 27.28
N GLU A 169 5.82 -1.18 26.60
CA GLU A 169 6.25 0.22 26.73
C GLU A 169 5.44 1.17 25.83
N HIS A 170 5.06 0.71 24.64
CA HIS A 170 4.41 1.47 23.58
C HIS A 170 3.24 0.68 22.95
N PRO A 171 2.17 0.38 23.71
CA PRO A 171 1.03 -0.36 23.19
C PRO A 171 0.32 0.39 22.04
N ALA A 172 -0.51 -0.34 21.28
CA ALA A 172 -1.33 0.25 20.23
C ALA A 172 -2.17 1.44 20.75
N GLY A 173 -2.17 2.54 20.01
CA GLY A 173 -2.82 3.80 20.41
C GLY A 173 -2.01 4.67 21.38
N SER A 174 -0.81 4.25 21.78
CA SER A 174 0.12 5.12 22.51
C SER A 174 0.62 6.28 21.65
N GLU A 175 1.35 7.21 22.27
CA GLU A 175 1.89 8.36 21.56
C GLU A 175 2.83 7.93 20.43
N TRP A 176 3.73 6.99 20.68
CA TRP A 176 4.81 6.61 19.77
C TRP A 176 4.47 5.37 18.96
N ARG A 177 4.83 5.40 17.67
CA ARG A 177 4.52 4.31 16.74
C ARG A 177 5.73 3.46 16.43
N TRP A 178 5.46 2.18 16.22
CA TRP A 178 6.41 1.20 15.75
C TRP A 178 5.70 0.11 14.97
N GLY A 179 6.46 -0.60 14.14
CA GLY A 179 6.00 -1.73 13.35
C GLY A 179 7.17 -2.63 13.00
N TRP A 180 6.88 -3.76 12.37
CA TRP A 180 7.93 -4.70 11.97
C TRP A 180 7.54 -5.45 10.69
N ASN A 181 8.54 -5.95 9.98
CA ASN A 181 8.37 -6.79 8.80
C ASN A 181 9.53 -7.78 8.68
N TRP A 182 9.33 -8.88 7.95
CA TRP A 182 10.42 -9.79 7.59
C TRP A 182 11.32 -9.14 6.53
N VAL A 183 12.63 -9.33 6.66
CA VAL A 183 13.63 -8.83 5.69
C VAL A 183 13.80 -9.80 4.54
N ASP A 184 13.74 -11.10 4.85
CA ASP A 184 14.10 -12.18 3.95
C ASP A 184 12.93 -13.15 3.79
N ASP A 185 12.82 -13.77 2.62
CA ASP A 185 11.79 -14.79 2.32
C ASP A 185 11.95 -16.06 3.18
N ASP A 186 13.14 -16.29 3.74
CA ASP A 186 13.41 -17.42 4.65
C ASP A 186 12.96 -17.14 6.09
N LEU A 187 12.43 -15.94 6.37
CA LEU A 187 11.96 -15.49 7.67
C LEU A 187 13.05 -15.57 8.76
N GLY A 188 14.33 -15.50 8.38
CA GLY A 188 15.45 -15.59 9.31
C GLY A 188 15.71 -14.30 10.09
N ARG A 189 15.30 -13.15 9.54
CA ARG A 189 15.53 -11.82 10.10
C ARG A 189 14.30 -10.93 9.95
N ALA A 190 14.03 -10.17 11.01
CA ALA A 190 12.96 -9.18 11.04
C ALA A 190 13.54 -7.77 11.18
N MET A 191 12.97 -6.84 10.44
CA MET A 191 13.23 -5.41 10.56
C MET A 191 12.14 -4.81 11.44
N ILE A 192 12.57 -4.08 12.47
CA ILE A 192 11.68 -3.32 13.34
C ILE A 192 11.92 -1.85 13.03
N THR A 193 10.84 -1.11 12.90
CA THR A 193 10.81 0.31 12.52
C THR A 193 10.05 1.08 13.59
N ALA A 194 10.59 2.19 14.07
CA ALA A 194 9.93 3.01 15.08
C ALA A 194 10.21 4.50 14.89
N GLU A 195 9.35 5.34 15.47
CA GLU A 195 9.55 6.77 15.59
C GLU A 195 10.76 7.09 16.51
N GLU A 196 11.34 8.28 16.37
CA GLU A 196 12.57 8.68 17.06
C GLU A 196 12.45 8.74 18.59
N GLY A 197 11.22 8.78 19.12
CA GLY A 197 10.95 8.71 20.55
C GLY A 197 11.12 7.31 21.16
N ILE A 198 11.31 6.26 20.35
CA ILE A 198 11.49 4.87 20.81
C ILE A 198 12.96 4.46 20.66
N ASP A 199 13.59 4.12 21.79
CA ASP A 199 14.94 3.55 21.80
C ASP A 199 14.90 2.04 21.46
N LEU A 200 14.94 1.77 20.15
CA LEU A 200 14.97 0.40 19.62
C LEU A 200 16.19 -0.41 20.08
N ALA A 201 17.34 0.24 20.28
CA ALA A 201 18.56 -0.45 20.69
C ALA A 201 18.44 -0.98 22.12
N SER A 202 17.90 -0.15 23.02
CA SER A 202 17.55 -0.57 24.37
C SER A 202 16.55 -1.72 24.34
N CYS A 203 15.52 -1.66 23.50
CA CYS A 203 14.52 -2.72 23.37
C CYS A 203 15.10 -4.07 22.91
N ALA A 204 16.08 -4.05 22.01
CA ALA A 204 16.74 -5.25 21.48
C ALA A 204 17.78 -5.88 22.42
N GLY A 205 18.16 -5.19 23.51
CA GLY A 205 19.21 -5.67 24.42
C GLY A 205 20.60 -5.74 23.77
N ALA A 206 20.81 -5.03 22.66
CA ALA A 206 22.04 -5.02 21.88
C ALA A 206 22.39 -3.57 21.47
N PRO A 207 23.68 -3.21 21.33
CA PRO A 207 24.05 -1.90 20.78
C PRO A 207 23.48 -1.77 19.36
N ALA A 208 22.94 -0.59 19.04
CA ALA A 208 22.44 -0.25 17.72
C ALA A 208 23.48 -0.67 16.67
N SER A 209 23.11 -1.57 15.75
CA SER A 209 24.00 -1.87 14.63
C SER A 209 24.10 -0.60 13.79
N ASP A 210 25.29 0.01 13.74
CA ASP A 210 25.57 1.19 12.95
C ASP A 210 25.03 1.03 11.51
N GLY A 211 24.37 2.10 11.08
CA GLY A 211 23.52 2.12 9.91
C GLY A 211 24.17 1.60 8.64
N ARG A 212 23.33 1.00 7.79
CA ARG A 212 23.63 0.93 6.36
C ARG A 212 22.92 2.10 5.68
N PRO A 213 23.62 2.92 4.87
CA PRO A 213 22.96 3.96 4.10
C PRO A 213 21.95 3.35 3.14
N SER A 214 20.87 4.09 2.87
CA SER A 214 19.87 3.79 1.85
C SER A 214 20.55 3.33 0.56
N ALA A 215 20.50 2.03 0.29
CA ALA A 215 21.05 1.47 -0.93
C ALA A 215 19.91 1.31 -1.94
N HIS A 216 19.78 2.30 -2.81
CA HIS A 216 19.50 2.01 -4.21
C HIS A 216 20.59 1.04 -4.72
N GLY A 217 20.19 -0.08 -5.30
CA GLY A 217 21.05 -0.88 -6.17
C GLY A 217 21.32 -2.31 -5.72
N SER A 218 20.78 -3.24 -6.53
CA SER A 218 21.39 -4.53 -6.89
C SER A 218 21.52 -5.60 -5.80
N SER A 219 20.59 -6.57 -5.82
CA SER A 219 20.85 -7.89 -5.26
C SER A 219 22.03 -8.56 -5.99
N PRO A 220 22.92 -9.29 -5.29
CA PRO A 220 24.01 -10.04 -5.91
C PRO A 220 23.46 -11.21 -6.72
N GLY A 221 24.07 -11.47 -7.87
CA GLY A 221 23.75 -12.62 -8.72
C GLY A 221 23.91 -13.93 -7.96
N SER A 222 22.93 -14.82 -8.15
CA SER A 222 23.01 -16.20 -7.70
C SER A 222 24.15 -16.93 -8.43
N PRO A 223 24.94 -17.78 -7.74
CA PRO A 223 26.00 -18.55 -8.37
C PRO A 223 25.43 -19.66 -9.26
N GLY A 224 26.14 -19.94 -10.35
CA GLY A 224 25.77 -20.88 -11.39
C GLY A 224 25.42 -22.27 -10.87
N GLY A 225 24.31 -22.79 -11.39
CA GLY A 225 23.90 -24.19 -11.29
C GLY A 225 23.84 -24.79 -12.68
N ASP A 226 25.00 -25.20 -13.17
CA ASP A 226 25.15 -26.02 -14.38
C ASP A 226 24.59 -27.42 -14.07
N ARG A 227 23.38 -27.73 -14.57
CA ARG A 227 22.87 -29.11 -14.64
C ARG A 227 22.12 -29.31 -15.95
N ALA A 228 22.86 -29.85 -16.91
CA ALA A 228 22.32 -30.55 -18.06
C ALA A 228 21.35 -31.65 -17.61
N ALA A 229 20.08 -31.52 -18.00
CA ALA A 229 19.13 -32.62 -18.00
C ALA A 229 18.89 -33.00 -19.47
N GLY A 230 19.41 -34.16 -19.86
CA GLY A 230 19.23 -34.73 -21.19
C GLY A 230 17.77 -35.09 -21.45
N PHE A 231 17.28 -34.73 -22.63
CA PHE A 231 16.04 -35.26 -23.18
C PHE A 231 16.28 -36.65 -23.77
N PRO A 232 15.41 -37.65 -23.52
CA PRO A 232 15.40 -38.87 -24.32
C PRO A 232 14.70 -38.63 -25.66
N PRO A 233 15.11 -39.32 -26.74
CA PRO A 233 14.56 -39.12 -28.07
C PRO A 233 13.14 -39.70 -28.19
N THR A 234 12.24 -38.92 -28.78
CA THR A 234 10.94 -39.37 -29.28
C THR A 234 11.15 -40.25 -30.50
N GLY A 235 10.79 -41.53 -30.38
CA GLY A 235 10.73 -42.46 -31.51
C GLY A 235 9.43 -42.28 -32.30
N ASP A 236 9.57 -42.32 -33.62
CA ASP A 236 8.49 -42.34 -34.60
C ASP A 236 7.57 -43.57 -34.43
N ARG A 237 6.26 -43.31 -34.49
CA ARG A 237 5.25 -44.10 -35.23
C ARG A 237 3.91 -43.36 -35.31
#